data_AF-A0A1D2N3R6-F1
#
_entry.id   AF-A0A1D2N3R6-F1
#
_cell.length_a   1.000
_cell.length_b   1.000
_cell.length_c   1.000
_cell.angle_alpha   90.00
_cell.angle_beta   90.00
_cell.angle_gamma   90.00
#
_symmetry.space_group_name_H-M   'P 1'
#
loop_
_entity.id
_entity.type
_entity.pdbx_description
1 polymer ?
#
loop_
_entity_poly.entity_id
_entity_poly.type
_entity_poly.pdbx_seq_one_letter_code
_entity_poly.pdbx_strand_id
1 'polypeptide(L)'
;MGRDVCSVVACGKRAEDGSQLHHIPNDPILADMYKRFLQAANKNYIGWKPTVRMCVCDDHFHSENFVMTGKERKLKRGKYPTLASGIDFSAKMVCDSGVDKQMQVRTSSQTFACGLVLEPSHINILANQFQADKPTVKSKAAFTIQTIKPNSNCNSIGIGSFQEQIFMLKEENEQLKKERALDQIQYGKERIENERLKTQILHLQAKFQLIQKEIHVHRQNRRRIEKRQQERKRKREDDEAIETELKRRVLKISVATQTECQQLSQVEALFHNLMERKINNKNFPYTKLLREFSFVLHYFSPAAYKHVRRNLDNLLPHPCQFVRWTDFFKASPGTKLQELLRVSIIQIYNHPA
;
A
#
# COMPACT_ATOMS: atom_id res chain seq x y z
N MET A 1 9.30 12.79 -30.62
CA MET A 1 9.78 12.00 -29.47
C MET A 1 10.27 13.00 -28.43
N GLY A 2 9.73 12.96 -27.20
CA GLY A 2 10.20 13.85 -26.14
C GLY A 2 11.65 13.51 -25.82
N ARG A 3 12.51 14.53 -25.70
CA ARG A 3 13.90 14.31 -25.33
C ARG A 3 13.94 13.94 -23.85
N ASP A 4 14.45 12.75 -23.54
CA ASP A 4 14.64 12.32 -22.17
C ASP A 4 15.66 13.25 -21.48
N VAL A 5 15.28 13.79 -20.32
CA VAL A 5 16.11 14.68 -19.48
C VAL A 5 16.24 14.04 -18.11
N CYS A 6 17.42 14.14 -17.50
CA CYS A 6 17.63 13.68 -16.13
C CYS A 6 16.56 14.26 -15.19
N SER A 7 15.92 13.39 -14.43
CA SER A 7 14.80 13.70 -13.54
C SER A 7 15.23 14.30 -12.19
N VAL A 8 16.53 14.45 -11.95
CA VAL A 8 17.07 15.15 -10.79
C VAL A 8 16.99 16.66 -11.04
N VAL A 9 16.32 17.37 -10.15
CA VAL A 9 16.23 18.84 -10.22
C VAL A 9 17.64 19.42 -10.23
N ALA A 10 17.84 20.44 -11.06
CA ALA A 10 19.11 21.14 -11.28
C ALA A 10 20.21 20.34 -12.01
N CYS A 11 20.01 19.06 -12.32
CA CYS A 11 20.96 18.33 -13.17
C CYS A 11 20.88 18.78 -14.64
N GLY A 12 19.67 18.78 -15.21
CA GLY A 12 19.43 19.29 -16.58
C GLY A 12 20.06 18.50 -17.73
N LYS A 13 20.91 17.50 -17.44
CA LYS A 13 21.61 16.69 -18.44
C LYS A 13 20.66 15.92 -19.37
N ARG A 14 21.05 15.85 -20.64
CA ARG A 14 20.36 15.17 -21.73
C ARG A 14 21.24 14.09 -22.32
N ALA A 15 20.64 13.16 -23.05
CA ALA A 15 21.40 12.17 -23.82
C ALA A 15 22.34 12.82 -24.86
N GLU A 16 21.97 14.01 -25.37
CA GLU A 16 22.78 14.81 -26.31
C GLU A 16 24.11 15.28 -25.68
N ASP A 17 24.19 15.38 -24.35
CA ASP A 17 25.40 15.82 -23.63
C ASP A 17 26.43 14.69 -23.45
N GLY A 18 26.21 13.52 -24.07
CA GLY A 18 27.05 12.34 -23.95
C GLY A 18 26.84 11.53 -22.66
N SER A 19 25.95 11.97 -21.77
CA SER A 19 25.57 11.22 -20.57
C SER A 19 24.56 10.11 -20.89
N GLN A 20 24.76 8.93 -20.31
CA GLN A 20 23.76 7.86 -20.40
C GLN A 20 22.62 8.10 -19.41
N LEU A 21 21.38 7.98 -19.89
CA LEU A 21 20.18 8.09 -19.06
C LEU A 21 19.67 6.69 -18.69
N HIS A 22 19.56 6.43 -17.39
CA HIS A 22 19.09 5.16 -16.84
C HIS A 22 17.65 5.30 -16.33
N HIS A 23 16.71 4.60 -16.98
CA HIS A 23 15.32 4.55 -16.54
C HIS A 23 15.14 3.76 -15.24
N ILE A 24 14.05 4.04 -14.53
CA ILE A 24 13.65 3.27 -13.35
C ILE A 24 13.42 1.79 -13.76
N PRO A 25 14.12 0.83 -13.13
CA PRO A 25 13.96 -0.60 -13.44
C PRO A 25 12.55 -1.13 -13.14
N ASN A 26 12.15 -2.22 -13.79
CA ASN A 26 10.88 -2.91 -13.51
C ASN A 26 10.92 -3.73 -12.20
N ASP A 27 12.11 -4.02 -11.67
CA ASP A 27 12.27 -4.69 -10.37
C ASP A 27 11.69 -3.80 -9.26
N PRO A 28 10.74 -4.29 -8.44
CA PRO A 28 10.03 -3.45 -7.47
C PRO A 28 10.92 -2.91 -6.36
N ILE A 29 11.96 -3.65 -5.96
CA ILE A 29 12.89 -3.24 -4.90
C ILE A 29 13.79 -2.14 -5.45
N LEU A 30 14.37 -2.36 -6.63
CA LEU A 30 15.25 -1.40 -7.26
C LEU A 30 14.50 -0.12 -7.67
N ALA A 31 13.25 -0.26 -8.15
CA ALA A 31 12.38 0.87 -8.44
C ALA A 31 12.09 1.72 -7.20
N ASP A 32 11.89 1.10 -6.03
CA ASP A 32 11.69 1.84 -4.77
C ASP A 32 12.94 2.65 -4.41
N MET A 33 14.13 2.07 -4.56
CA MET A 33 15.41 2.77 -4.30
C MET A 33 15.59 3.98 -5.22
N TYR A 34 15.30 3.85 -6.52
CA TYR A 34 15.31 4.98 -7.47
C TYR A 34 14.30 6.06 -7.08
N LYS A 35 13.08 5.68 -6.69
CA LYS A 35 12.05 6.64 -6.27
C LYS A 35 12.44 7.39 -5.01
N ARG A 36 13.03 6.72 -4.02
CA ARG A 36 13.54 7.36 -2.80
C ARG A 36 14.66 8.35 -3.10
N PHE A 37 15.62 7.94 -3.93
CA PHE A 37 16.68 8.84 -4.39
C PHE A 37 16.10 10.10 -5.03
N LEU A 38 15.17 9.93 -5.97
CA LEU A 38 14.51 11.04 -6.67
C LEU A 38 13.70 11.95 -5.73
N GLN A 39 12.97 11.37 -4.77
CA GLN A 39 12.25 12.15 -3.75
C GLN A 39 13.20 12.96 -2.87
N ALA A 40 14.33 12.38 -2.47
CA ALA A 40 15.33 13.06 -1.66
C ALA A 40 16.04 14.17 -2.45
N ALA A 41 16.39 13.91 -3.71
CA ALA A 41 17.00 14.89 -4.60
C ALA A 41 16.06 16.06 -4.92
N ASN A 42 14.76 15.79 -5.01
CA ASN A 42 13.74 16.78 -5.39
C ASN A 42 12.88 17.25 -4.20
N LYS A 43 13.40 17.15 -2.96
CA LYS A 43 12.65 17.42 -1.72
C LYS A 43 11.99 18.81 -1.63
N ASN A 44 12.48 19.78 -2.39
CA ASN A 44 11.95 21.14 -2.41
C ASN A 44 10.67 21.29 -3.25
N TYR A 45 10.25 20.25 -3.98
CA TYR A 45 9.09 20.27 -4.87
C TYR A 45 7.89 19.60 -4.20
N ILE A 46 7.05 20.41 -3.56
CA ILE A 46 5.85 19.96 -2.85
C ILE A 46 4.88 19.29 -3.84
N GLY A 47 4.39 18.09 -3.50
CA GLY A 47 3.41 17.36 -4.31
C GLY A 47 3.98 16.59 -5.49
N TRP A 48 5.29 16.69 -5.75
CA TRP A 48 5.95 15.96 -6.82
C TRP A 48 6.12 14.47 -6.47
N LYS A 49 5.83 13.57 -7.43
CA LYS A 49 5.95 12.12 -7.25
C LYS A 49 6.70 11.48 -8.42
N PRO A 50 7.72 10.64 -8.16
CA PRO A 50 8.47 9.98 -9.21
C PRO A 50 7.61 8.95 -9.97
N THR A 51 7.72 8.95 -11.30
CA THR A 51 7.00 8.02 -12.19
C THR A 51 7.97 7.05 -12.87
N VAL A 52 7.46 5.94 -13.42
CA VAL A 52 8.31 4.92 -14.08
C VAL A 52 8.99 5.42 -15.36
N ARG A 53 8.49 6.50 -15.97
CA ARG A 53 9.06 7.10 -17.19
C ARG A 53 10.30 7.95 -16.91
N MET A 54 10.60 8.20 -15.64
CA MET A 54 11.72 9.03 -15.24
C MET A 54 13.05 8.32 -15.46
N CYS A 55 14.10 9.11 -15.70
CA CYS A 55 15.45 8.62 -15.91
C CYS A 55 16.45 9.46 -15.10
N VAL A 56 17.58 8.84 -14.77
CA VAL A 56 18.66 9.46 -13.99
C VAL A 56 19.96 9.30 -14.78
N CYS A 57 20.74 10.37 -14.93
CA CYS A 57 22.02 10.30 -15.63
C CYS A 57 23.10 9.58 -14.82
N ASP A 58 24.17 9.17 -15.51
CA ASP A 58 25.30 8.42 -14.97
C ASP A 58 26.10 9.15 -13.88
N ASP A 59 26.07 10.48 -13.81
CA ASP A 59 26.70 11.28 -12.76
C ASP A 59 26.16 10.99 -11.35
N HIS A 60 24.93 10.52 -11.25
CA HIS A 60 24.30 10.23 -9.96
C HIS A 60 24.60 8.82 -9.43
N PHE A 61 25.52 8.11 -10.09
CA PHE A 61 25.94 6.77 -9.70
C PHE A 61 27.42 6.79 -9.39
N HIS A 62 27.82 6.04 -8.37
CA HIS A 62 29.24 5.84 -8.09
C HIS A 62 29.95 5.19 -9.30
N SER A 63 31.15 5.64 -9.63
CA SER A 63 31.91 5.15 -10.79
C SER A 63 32.17 3.63 -10.74
N GLU A 64 32.32 3.07 -9.54
CA GLU A 64 32.48 1.63 -9.28
C GLU A 64 31.25 0.78 -9.68
N ASN A 65 30.08 1.40 -9.80
CA ASN A 65 28.84 0.72 -10.17
C ASN A 65 28.77 0.44 -11.68
N PHE A 66 29.78 0.86 -12.45
CA PHE A 66 29.84 0.62 -13.87
C PHE A 66 30.88 -0.45 -14.22
N VAL A 67 30.67 -1.11 -15.37
CA VAL A 67 31.63 -2.00 -16.03
C VAL A 67 31.87 -1.44 -17.42
N MET A 68 33.14 -1.39 -17.83
CA MET A 68 33.51 -1.07 -19.21
C MET A 68 33.37 -2.34 -20.06
N THR A 69 32.56 -2.28 -21.12
CA THR A 69 32.44 -3.35 -22.11
C THR A 69 32.81 -2.76 -23.48
N GLY A 70 34.07 -2.89 -23.86
CA GLY A 70 34.62 -2.21 -25.03
C GLY A 70 34.70 -0.70 -24.81
N LYS A 71 34.09 0.08 -25.70
CA LYS A 71 34.01 1.54 -25.60
C LYS A 71 32.81 2.03 -24.78
N GLU A 72 31.88 1.15 -24.43
CA GLU A 72 30.67 1.51 -23.69
C GLU A 72 30.83 1.27 -22.19
N ARG A 73 30.43 2.25 -21.39
CA ARG A 73 30.26 2.13 -19.95
C ARG A 73 28.84 1.61 -19.69
N LYS A 74 28.67 0.52 -18.94
CA LYS A 74 27.37 -0.07 -18.59
C LYS A 74 27.18 -0.16 -17.09
N LEU A 75 26.00 0.20 -16.60
CA LEU A 75 25.65 0.08 -15.17
C LEU A 75 25.51 -1.40 -14.78
N LYS A 76 26.15 -1.84 -13.69
CA LYS A 76 26.02 -3.19 -13.13
C LYS A 76 24.57 -3.45 -12.72
N ARG A 77 24.09 -4.69 -12.90
CA ARG A 77 22.74 -5.09 -12.44
C ARG A 77 22.59 -4.89 -10.93
N GLY A 78 21.42 -4.40 -10.51
CA GLY A 78 21.11 -4.18 -9.09
C GLY A 78 21.69 -2.91 -8.47
N LYS A 79 22.40 -2.07 -9.24
CA LYS A 79 22.92 -0.79 -8.76
C LYS A 79 21.89 0.33 -8.92
N TYR A 80 21.94 1.30 -8.02
CA TYR A 80 21.00 2.42 -7.94
C TYR A 80 21.77 3.74 -7.67
N PRO A 81 21.17 4.90 -8.00
CA PRO A 81 21.82 6.19 -7.82
C PRO A 81 21.98 6.55 -6.33
N THR A 82 23.06 7.25 -6.00
CA THR A 82 23.40 7.68 -4.64
C THR A 82 23.55 9.19 -4.59
N LEU A 83 23.12 9.83 -3.50
CA LEU A 83 23.38 11.26 -3.30
C LEU A 83 24.88 11.44 -3.05
N ALA A 84 25.51 12.35 -3.81
CA ALA A 84 26.95 12.64 -3.72
C ALA A 84 27.41 13.04 -2.30
N SER A 85 26.51 13.35 -1.38
CA SER A 85 26.78 13.70 0.01
C SER A 85 27.02 12.51 0.96
N GLY A 86 27.34 11.31 0.46
CA GLY A 86 27.68 10.15 1.31
C GLY A 86 26.52 9.65 2.19
N ILE A 87 25.28 10.03 1.87
CA ILE A 87 24.10 9.50 2.56
C ILE A 87 23.80 8.14 1.95
N ASP A 88 24.40 7.10 2.51
CA ASP A 88 24.09 5.73 2.14
C ASP A 88 22.73 5.34 2.71
N PHE A 89 21.73 5.21 1.83
CA PHE A 89 20.38 4.77 2.21
C PHE A 89 20.33 3.29 2.58
N SER A 90 21.40 2.52 2.32
CA SER A 90 21.49 1.10 2.68
C SER A 90 21.44 0.88 4.20
N ALA A 91 22.00 1.81 4.98
CA ALA A 91 22.16 1.66 6.44
C ALA A 91 20.85 1.82 7.24
N LYS A 92 19.78 2.37 6.65
CA LYS A 92 18.50 2.58 7.35
C LYS A 92 17.50 1.44 7.16
N MET A 93 17.94 0.31 6.60
CA MET A 93 17.13 -0.90 6.46
C MET A 93 17.35 -1.92 7.59
N VAL A 94 17.89 -1.47 8.73
CA VAL A 94 17.89 -2.23 9.99
C VAL A 94 16.60 -1.89 10.75
N CYS A 95 15.90 -2.94 11.15
CA CYS A 95 14.68 -2.98 11.93
C CYS A 95 14.60 -1.94 13.07
N ASP A 96 13.85 -0.86 12.81
CA ASP A 96 13.38 0.06 13.85
C ASP A 96 12.19 -0.60 14.56
N SER A 97 12.51 -1.40 15.57
CA SER A 97 11.60 -1.89 16.60
C SER A 97 11.99 -1.27 17.94
N GLY A 98 11.68 0.00 18.13
CA GLY A 98 11.53 0.62 19.47
C GLY A 98 10.03 0.66 19.79
N VAL A 99 9.52 -0.05 20.80
CA VAL A 99 9.71 0.12 22.25
C VAL A 99 9.27 1.51 22.73
N ASP A 100 8.10 1.45 23.35
CA ASP A 100 7.42 2.34 24.28
C ASP A 100 8.09 3.66 24.69
N LYS A 101 7.37 4.75 24.43
CA LYS A 101 7.32 5.90 25.34
C LYS A 101 5.94 5.94 25.99
N GLN A 102 5.91 5.66 27.29
CA GLN A 102 4.77 5.85 28.18
C GLN A 102 4.29 7.31 28.11
N MET A 103 2.99 7.49 27.91
CA MET A 103 2.29 8.73 28.25
C MET A 103 1.13 8.36 29.16
N GLN A 104 1.22 8.82 30.41
CA GLN A 104 0.20 8.67 31.44
C GLN A 104 -1.05 9.47 31.05
N VAL A 105 -2.21 8.80 31.00
CA VAL A 105 -3.50 9.44 31.26
C VAL A 105 -4.32 8.48 32.12
N ARG A 106 -4.68 8.98 33.31
CA ARG A 106 -5.61 8.37 34.26
C ARG A 106 -7.03 8.42 33.68
N THR A 107 -7.79 7.32 33.77
CA THR A 107 -9.16 7.30 34.33
C THR A 107 -9.71 5.88 34.43
N SER A 108 -9.99 5.48 35.67
CA SER A 108 -11.09 4.63 36.18
C SER A 108 -11.59 3.42 35.38
N SER A 109 -11.32 2.25 35.98
CA SER A 109 -12.29 1.21 36.33
C SER A 109 -13.15 0.58 35.24
N GLN A 110 -12.74 -0.61 34.78
CA GLN A 110 -13.65 -1.76 34.68
C GLN A 110 -12.87 -3.07 34.54
N THR A 111 -13.13 -3.97 35.47
CA THR A 111 -12.69 -5.35 35.55
C THR A 111 -13.28 -6.18 34.41
N PHE A 112 -12.43 -6.78 33.57
CA PHE A 112 -12.74 -8.03 32.90
C PHE A 112 -11.50 -8.93 32.91
N ALA A 113 -11.68 -10.08 33.56
CA ALA A 113 -10.76 -11.20 33.55
C ALA A 113 -10.79 -11.90 32.18
N CYS A 114 -9.63 -12.17 31.59
CA CYS A 114 -9.39 -13.38 30.81
C CYS A 114 -7.94 -13.49 30.36
N GLY A 115 -7.38 -14.70 30.46
CA GLY A 115 -6.32 -15.15 29.55
C GLY A 115 -4.92 -15.20 30.15
N LEU A 116 -4.63 -16.34 30.78
CA LEU A 116 -3.29 -16.87 31.00
C LEU A 116 -2.40 -16.70 29.76
N VAL A 117 -1.32 -15.93 29.89
CA VAL A 117 -0.19 -15.96 28.95
C VAL A 117 0.79 -17.00 29.49
N LEU A 118 0.83 -18.16 28.87
CA LEU A 118 1.96 -19.08 28.97
C LEU A 118 3.11 -18.51 28.12
N GLU A 119 4.17 -18.10 28.80
CA GLU A 119 5.49 -17.80 28.25
C GLU A 119 6.06 -18.99 27.45
N PRO A 120 6.56 -18.79 26.22
CA PRO A 120 7.41 -19.75 25.55
C PRO A 120 8.88 -19.28 25.63
N SER A 121 9.45 -19.32 26.82
CA SER A 121 10.90 -19.48 26.98
C SER A 121 11.17 -20.96 27.26
N HIS A 122 12.30 -21.48 26.76
CA HIS A 122 12.76 -22.88 26.87
C HIS A 122 12.26 -23.88 25.80
N ILE A 123 12.69 -23.68 24.55
CA ILE A 123 13.01 -24.82 23.66
C ILE A 123 14.40 -24.58 23.06
N ASN A 124 15.41 -24.79 23.88
CA ASN A 124 16.80 -24.98 23.47
C ASN A 124 17.53 -25.77 24.57
N ILE A 125 17.01 -26.95 24.89
CA ILE A 125 17.72 -27.98 25.64
C ILE A 125 17.40 -29.30 24.94
N LEU A 126 18.42 -30.11 24.71
CA LEU A 126 18.43 -31.41 24.01
C LEU A 126 18.68 -31.35 22.49
N ALA A 127 19.84 -30.82 22.08
CA ALA A 127 20.47 -31.23 20.82
C ALA A 127 21.90 -31.79 20.99
N ASN A 128 22.48 -31.78 22.19
CA ASN A 128 23.83 -32.29 22.43
C ASN A 128 23.87 -33.21 23.64
N GLN A 129 23.33 -34.43 23.51
CA GLN A 129 23.64 -35.55 24.41
C GLN A 129 23.14 -36.88 23.83
N PHE A 130 23.55 -37.16 22.59
CA PHE A 130 23.64 -38.54 22.13
C PHE A 130 25.01 -38.68 21.45
N GLN A 131 26.06 -38.70 22.27
CA GLN A 131 27.23 -39.48 21.90
C GLN A 131 26.73 -40.92 21.88
N ALA A 132 26.61 -41.48 20.68
CA ALA A 132 26.39 -42.90 20.53
C ALA A 132 27.55 -43.60 21.23
N ASP A 133 27.29 -44.21 22.38
CA ASP A 133 28.16 -45.21 22.96
C ASP A 133 28.30 -46.30 21.89
N LYS A 134 29.42 -46.25 21.16
CA LYS A 134 29.89 -47.41 20.41
C LYS A 134 29.95 -48.54 21.43
N PRO A 135 29.33 -49.71 21.18
CA PRO A 135 29.63 -50.87 21.98
C PRO A 135 31.09 -51.22 21.74
N THR A 136 31.98 -50.72 22.60
CA THR A 136 33.30 -51.30 22.78
C THR A 136 33.06 -52.70 23.33
N VAL A 137 33.01 -53.67 22.42
CA VAL A 137 33.21 -55.08 22.73
C VAL A 137 34.60 -55.16 23.35
N LYS A 138 34.66 -55.08 24.69
CA LYS A 138 35.84 -55.44 25.47
C LYS A 138 35.98 -56.97 25.39
N SER A 139 36.41 -57.48 24.23
CA SER A 139 36.89 -58.85 24.10
C SER A 139 38.33 -58.90 24.62
N LYS A 140 38.48 -59.07 25.92
CA LYS A 140 39.72 -59.55 26.55
C LYS A 140 39.42 -60.09 27.95
N ALA A 141 38.53 -61.07 28.03
CA ALA A 141 38.68 -62.09 29.05
C ALA A 141 39.84 -62.96 28.58
N ALA A 142 41.02 -62.76 29.16
CA ALA A 142 42.13 -63.69 29.03
C ALA A 142 41.64 -65.04 29.55
N PHE A 143 41.38 -65.98 28.64
CA PHE A 143 41.09 -67.35 29.01
C PHE A 143 42.41 -67.94 29.51
N THR A 144 42.62 -67.86 30.83
CA THR A 144 43.72 -68.54 31.50
C THR A 144 43.51 -70.04 31.30
N ILE A 145 44.19 -70.61 30.32
CA ILE A 145 44.32 -72.06 30.17
C ILE A 145 45.10 -72.53 31.40
N GLN A 146 44.37 -72.95 32.44
CA GLN A 146 44.98 -73.73 33.51
C GLN A 146 45.48 -75.01 32.87
N THR A 147 46.80 -75.16 32.78
CA THR A 147 47.47 -76.40 32.44
C THR A 147 47.13 -77.43 33.51
N ILE A 148 46.08 -78.22 33.26
CA ILE A 148 45.74 -79.38 34.09
C ILE A 148 46.90 -80.35 33.97
N LYS A 149 47.64 -80.56 35.06
CA LYS A 149 48.67 -81.59 35.15
C LYS A 149 48.01 -82.95 34.92
N PRO A 150 48.59 -83.83 34.07
CA PRO A 150 48.03 -85.15 33.81
C PRO A 150 48.13 -85.97 35.10
N ASN A 151 47.02 -86.10 35.82
CA ASN A 151 46.93 -87.02 36.93
C ASN A 151 46.66 -88.42 36.36
N SER A 152 47.69 -89.26 36.39
CA SER A 152 47.69 -90.62 35.87
C SER A 152 46.87 -91.54 36.78
N ASN A 153 45.56 -91.54 36.61
CA ASN A 153 44.72 -92.65 37.08
C ASN A 153 43.69 -93.01 36.00
N CYS A 154 44.13 -93.87 35.10
CA CYS A 154 43.35 -94.46 34.02
C CYS A 154 42.48 -95.58 34.59
N ASN A 155 41.29 -95.22 35.06
CA ASN A 155 40.18 -96.16 35.06
C ASN A 155 39.48 -96.03 33.71
N SER A 156 39.30 -97.17 33.05
CA SER A 156 38.65 -97.32 31.75
C SER A 156 37.23 -96.73 31.76
N ILE A 157 37.12 -95.44 31.43
CA ILE A 157 35.85 -94.77 31.15
C ILE A 157 35.40 -95.22 29.76
N GLY A 158 34.20 -95.80 29.69
CA GLY A 158 33.64 -96.40 28.49
C GLY A 158 33.58 -95.42 27.32
N ILE A 159 34.15 -95.85 26.20
CA ILE A 159 34.25 -95.12 24.92
C ILE A 159 32.86 -94.70 24.38
N GLY A 160 31.78 -95.35 24.80
CA GLY A 160 30.40 -95.01 24.41
C GLY A 160 29.92 -93.64 24.91
N SER A 161 30.37 -93.19 26.10
CA SER A 161 29.88 -91.93 26.71
C SER A 161 30.40 -90.67 26.01
N PHE A 162 31.53 -90.74 25.31
CA PHE A 162 32.15 -89.58 24.67
C PHE A 162 31.49 -89.24 23.33
N GLN A 163 31.01 -90.24 22.60
CA GLN A 163 30.31 -90.02 21.32
C GLN A 163 28.96 -89.33 21.50
N GLU A 164 28.21 -89.64 22.56
CA GLU A 164 26.95 -88.97 22.89
C GLU A 164 27.15 -87.51 23.30
N GLN A 165 28.20 -87.19 24.07
CA GLN A 165 28.53 -85.80 24.40
C GLN A 165 28.91 -84.97 23.16
N ILE A 166 29.65 -85.56 22.21
CA ILE A 166 29.99 -84.89 20.94
C ILE A 166 28.72 -84.63 20.11
N PHE A 167 27.77 -85.57 20.11
CA PHE A 167 26.51 -85.40 19.39
C PHE A 167 25.66 -84.26 19.98
N MET A 168 25.50 -84.23 21.31
CA MET A 168 24.78 -83.16 22.03
C MET A 168 25.40 -81.78 21.77
N LEU A 169 26.73 -81.65 21.84
CA LEU A 169 27.44 -80.40 21.57
C LEU A 169 27.30 -79.92 20.12
N LYS A 170 27.19 -80.84 19.15
CA LYS A 170 26.94 -80.48 17.76
C LYS A 170 25.53 -79.92 17.56
N GLU A 171 24.54 -80.53 18.21
CA GLU A 171 23.15 -80.06 18.17
C GLU A 171 23.00 -78.67 18.81
N GLU A 172 23.59 -78.47 19.99
CA GLU A 172 23.61 -77.16 20.66
C GLU A 172 24.29 -76.08 19.82
N ASN A 173 25.43 -76.40 19.19
CA ASN A 173 26.09 -75.47 18.27
C ASN A 173 25.24 -75.14 17.04
N GLU A 174 24.50 -76.10 16.49
CA GLU A 174 23.58 -75.84 15.38
C GLU A 174 22.38 -74.98 15.82
N GLN A 175 21.84 -75.20 17.03
CA GLN A 175 20.81 -74.34 17.60
C GLN A 175 21.31 -72.91 17.79
N LEU A 176 22.50 -72.73 18.38
CA LEU A 176 23.13 -71.41 18.55
C LEU A 176 23.40 -70.71 17.22
N LYS A 177 23.77 -71.45 16.16
CA LYS A 177 23.92 -70.87 14.81
C LYS A 177 22.58 -70.36 14.27
N LYS A 178 21.49 -71.11 14.47
CA LYS A 178 20.15 -70.70 14.06
C LYS A 178 19.68 -69.46 14.81
N GLU A 179 19.89 -69.42 16.13
CA GLU A 179 19.55 -68.27 16.97
C GLU A 179 20.30 -67.00 16.53
N ARG A 180 21.63 -67.09 16.32
CA ARG A 180 22.42 -65.97 15.80
C ARG A 180 21.96 -65.50 14.42
N ALA A 181 21.53 -66.42 13.55
CA ALA A 181 20.99 -66.06 12.24
C ALA A 181 19.65 -65.32 12.35
N LEU A 182 18.77 -65.75 13.26
CA LEU A 182 17.51 -65.04 13.55
C LEU A 182 17.76 -63.64 14.11
N ASP A 183 18.70 -63.50 15.05
CA ASP A 183 19.09 -62.20 15.61
C ASP A 183 19.62 -61.25 14.53
N GLN A 184 20.46 -61.74 13.61
CA GLN A 184 20.94 -60.93 12.49
C GLN A 184 19.82 -60.47 11.56
N ILE A 185 18.85 -61.35 11.28
CA ILE A 185 17.67 -61.00 10.45
C ILE A 185 16.82 -59.96 11.18
N GLN A 186 16.57 -60.14 12.48
CA GLN A 186 15.79 -59.21 13.28
C GLN A 186 16.47 -57.84 13.35
N TYR A 187 17.77 -57.81 13.65
CA TYR A 187 18.56 -56.57 13.64
C TYR A 187 18.52 -55.87 12.27
N GLY A 188 18.59 -56.64 11.18
CA GLY A 188 18.44 -56.12 9.82
C GLY A 188 17.09 -55.45 9.59
N LYS A 189 15.99 -56.07 10.04
CA LYS A 189 14.63 -55.50 9.95
C LYS A 189 14.50 -54.21 10.78
N GLU A 190 14.99 -54.21 12.01
CA GLU A 190 14.97 -53.04 12.90
C GLU A 190 15.79 -51.88 12.32
N ARG A 191 16.94 -52.16 11.69
CA ARG A 191 17.76 -51.15 11.02
C ARG A 191 17.03 -50.50 9.85
N ILE A 192 16.36 -51.30 9.01
CA ILE A 192 15.61 -50.79 7.85
C ILE A 192 14.46 -49.90 8.33
N GLU A 193 13.71 -50.33 9.36
CA GLU A 193 12.60 -49.54 9.90
C GLU A 193 13.09 -48.25 10.57
N ASN A 194 14.21 -48.29 11.29
CA ASN A 194 14.80 -47.08 11.87
C ASN A 194 15.23 -46.06 10.80
N GLU A 195 15.84 -46.50 9.70
CA GLU A 195 16.18 -45.60 8.59
C GLU A 195 14.92 -45.03 7.90
N ARG A 196 13.86 -45.83 7.79
CA ARG A 196 12.55 -45.37 7.28
C ARG A 196 11.95 -44.29 8.19
N LEU A 197 11.89 -44.54 9.50
CA LEU A 197 11.38 -43.58 10.49
C LEU A 197 12.21 -42.30 10.52
N LYS A 198 13.54 -42.41 10.45
CA LYS A 198 14.45 -41.26 10.36
C LYS A 198 14.16 -40.39 9.13
N THR A 199 13.92 -41.02 7.98
CA THR A 199 13.53 -40.30 6.76
C THR A 199 12.17 -39.61 6.90
N GLN A 200 11.19 -40.26 7.54
CA GLN A 200 9.88 -39.65 7.83
C GLN A 200 10.00 -38.45 8.77
N ILE A 201 10.82 -38.55 9.82
CA ILE A 201 11.07 -37.45 10.76
C ILE A 201 11.65 -36.24 10.02
N LEU A 202 12.65 -36.44 9.16
CA LEU A 202 13.25 -35.36 8.36
C LEU A 202 12.22 -34.69 7.45
N HIS A 203 11.34 -35.47 6.81
CA HIS A 203 10.26 -34.95 5.98
C HIS A 203 9.26 -34.10 6.78
N LEU A 204 8.85 -34.58 7.96
CA LEU A 204 7.95 -33.84 8.85
C LEU A 204 8.60 -32.55 9.36
N GLN A 205 9.89 -32.58 9.69
CA GLN A 205 10.65 -31.38 10.07
C GLN A 205 10.69 -30.35 8.93
N ALA A 206 10.92 -30.78 7.69
CA ALA A 206 10.89 -29.90 6.53
C ALA A 206 9.49 -29.28 6.32
N LYS A 207 8.43 -30.08 6.43
CA LYS A 207 7.04 -29.59 6.36
C LYS A 207 6.74 -28.57 7.45
N PHE A 208 7.17 -28.84 8.68
CA PHE A 208 6.98 -27.91 9.80
C PHE A 208 7.66 -26.56 9.54
N GLN A 209 8.88 -26.57 9.03
CA GLN A 209 9.59 -25.33 8.65
C GLN A 209 8.86 -24.54 7.54
N LEU A 210 8.25 -25.22 6.57
CA LEU A 210 7.44 -24.56 5.54
C LEU A 210 6.20 -23.88 6.15
N ILE A 211 5.47 -24.59 7.00
CA ILE A 211 4.29 -24.05 7.71
C ILE A 211 4.67 -22.83 8.56
N GLN A 212 5.82 -22.88 9.26
CA GLN A 212 6.30 -21.73 10.02
C GLN A 212 6.56 -20.50 9.14
N LYS A 213 7.15 -20.68 7.94
CA LYS A 213 7.36 -19.60 6.97
C LYS A 213 6.03 -19.03 6.46
N GLU A 214 5.05 -19.89 6.16
CA GLU A 214 3.72 -19.47 5.75
C GLU A 214 3.00 -18.65 6.84
N ILE A 215 3.04 -19.12 8.09
CA ILE A 215 2.49 -18.39 9.24
C ILE A 215 3.14 -17.01 9.36
N HIS A 216 4.46 -16.91 9.15
CA HIS A 216 5.17 -15.64 9.18
C HIS A 216 4.67 -14.67 8.09
N VAL A 217 4.53 -15.15 6.85
CA VAL A 217 3.99 -14.36 5.73
C VAL A 217 2.56 -13.92 6.00
N HIS A 218 1.70 -14.81 6.51
CA HIS A 218 0.33 -14.47 6.88
C HIS A 218 0.26 -13.41 7.98
N ARG A 219 1.13 -13.48 9.00
CA ARG A 219 1.22 -12.45 10.05
C ARG A 219 1.64 -11.09 9.48
N GLN A 220 2.60 -11.05 8.55
CA GLN A 220 3.00 -9.82 7.88
C GLN A 220 1.85 -9.23 7.04
N ASN A 221 1.15 -10.08 6.28
CA ASN A 221 0.02 -9.65 5.47
C ASN A 221 -1.13 -9.10 6.33
N ARG A 222 -1.42 -9.74 7.48
CA ARG A 222 -2.42 -9.25 8.43
C ARG A 222 -2.11 -7.83 8.91
N ARG A 223 -0.85 -7.57 9.33
CA ARG A 223 -0.39 -6.22 9.73
C ARG A 223 -0.56 -5.19 8.60
N ARG A 224 -0.27 -5.56 7.35
CA ARG A 224 -0.45 -4.69 6.19
C ARG A 224 -1.93 -4.35 5.94
N ILE A 225 -2.82 -5.34 6.10
CA ILE A 225 -4.27 -5.14 5.94
C ILE A 225 -4.82 -4.25 7.05
N GLU A 226 -4.44 -4.49 8.31
CA GLU A 226 -4.84 -3.66 9.46
C GLU A 226 -4.43 -2.20 9.26
N LYS A 227 -3.19 -1.95 8.83
CA LYS A 227 -2.72 -0.59 8.53
C LYS A 227 -3.56 0.10 7.45
N ARG A 228 -3.88 -0.60 6.36
CA ARG A 228 -4.75 -0.06 5.29
C ARG A 228 -6.16 0.22 5.78
N GLN A 229 -6.70 -0.61 6.66
CA GLN A 229 -8.02 -0.39 7.26
C GLN A 229 -8.02 0.86 8.16
N GLN A 230 -6.95 1.06 8.93
CA GLN A 230 -6.80 2.25 9.77
C GLN A 230 -6.67 3.53 8.92
N GLU A 231 -5.89 3.50 7.85
CA GLU A 231 -5.77 4.62 6.90
C GLU A 231 -7.12 4.97 6.26
N ARG A 232 -7.90 3.96 5.84
CA ARG A 232 -9.26 4.16 5.31
C ARG A 232 -10.22 4.72 6.36
N LYS A 233 -10.08 4.32 7.63
CA LYS A 233 -10.89 4.86 8.73
C LYS A 233 -10.62 6.35 8.92
N ARG A 234 -9.34 6.74 9.03
CA ARG A 234 -8.94 8.17 9.14
C ARG A 234 -9.45 9.00 7.97
N LYS A 235 -9.33 8.48 6.74
CA LYS A 235 -9.85 9.19 5.56
C LYS A 235 -11.37 9.42 5.63
N ARG A 236 -12.15 8.44 6.11
CA ARG A 236 -13.60 8.61 6.29
C ARG A 236 -13.92 9.66 7.34
N GLU A 237 -13.16 9.69 8.44
CA GLU A 237 -13.31 10.72 9.48
C GLU A 237 -13.00 12.11 8.92
N ASP A 238 -11.96 12.25 8.09
CA ASP A 238 -11.63 13.51 7.40
C ASP A 238 -12.73 13.94 6.42
N ASP A 239 -13.24 13.00 5.60
CA ASP A 239 -14.31 13.25 4.62
C ASP A 239 -15.61 13.67 5.34
N GLU A 240 -15.94 13.05 6.48
CA GLU A 240 -17.09 13.40 7.32
C GLU A 240 -16.95 14.79 7.97
N ALA A 241 -15.73 15.15 8.41
CA ALA A 241 -15.42 16.49 8.92
C ALA A 241 -15.59 17.57 7.83
N ILE A 242 -15.19 17.28 6.60
CA ILE A 242 -15.40 18.19 5.47
C ILE A 242 -16.89 18.33 5.15
N GLU A 243 -17.64 17.23 5.14
CA GLU A 243 -19.08 17.26 4.86
C GLU A 243 -19.86 18.09 5.89
N THR A 244 -19.56 17.90 7.18
CA THR A 244 -20.19 18.66 8.27
C THR A 244 -19.87 20.16 8.19
N GLU A 245 -18.63 20.52 7.87
CA GLU A 245 -18.22 21.91 7.65
C GLU A 245 -18.90 22.54 6.42
N LEU A 246 -19.05 21.80 5.32
CA LEU A 246 -19.77 22.27 4.14
C LEU A 246 -21.26 22.52 4.46
N LYS A 247 -21.92 21.59 5.14
CA LYS A 247 -23.32 21.77 5.59
C LYS A 247 -23.46 23.01 6.47
N ARG A 248 -22.53 23.23 7.40
CA ARG A 248 -22.49 24.43 8.25
C ARG A 248 -22.36 25.72 7.44
N ARG A 249 -21.54 25.74 6.38
CA ARG A 249 -21.38 26.91 5.50
C ARG A 249 -22.63 27.17 4.67
N VAL A 250 -23.23 26.14 4.10
CA VAL A 250 -24.48 26.26 3.32
C VAL A 250 -25.61 26.84 4.18
N LEU A 251 -25.75 26.36 5.43
CA LEU A 251 -26.73 26.92 6.36
C LEU A 251 -26.48 28.41 6.66
N LYS A 252 -25.22 28.83 6.84
CA LYS A 252 -24.88 30.25 7.04
C LYS A 252 -25.22 31.12 5.83
N ILE A 253 -24.95 30.62 4.61
CA ILE A 253 -25.30 31.34 3.38
C ILE A 253 -26.82 31.48 3.25
N SER A 254 -27.57 30.40 3.49
CA SER A 254 -29.04 30.39 3.42
C SER A 254 -29.67 31.45 4.34
N VAL A 255 -29.20 31.54 5.59
CA VAL A 255 -29.69 32.52 6.56
C VAL A 255 -29.35 33.96 6.15
N ALA A 256 -28.17 34.20 5.58
CA ALA A 256 -27.78 35.53 5.09
C ALA A 256 -28.60 35.98 3.86
N THR A 257 -28.99 35.05 2.99
CA THR A 257 -29.77 35.34 1.77
C THR A 257 -31.25 35.64 2.03
N GLN A 258 -31.77 35.38 3.23
CA GLN A 258 -33.17 35.64 3.55
C GLN A 258 -33.49 37.16 3.63
N THR A 259 -32.47 38.02 3.74
CA THR A 259 -32.61 39.48 3.80
C THR A 259 -32.49 40.16 2.42
N GLU A 260 -31.93 39.51 1.40
CA GLU A 260 -31.80 40.02 0.00
C GLU A 260 -32.92 39.51 -0.95
N CYS A 261 -33.82 38.67 -0.43
CA CYS A 261 -34.70 37.81 -1.23
C CYS A 261 -35.81 38.53 -2.02
N GLN A 262 -36.08 39.82 -1.75
CA GLN A 262 -37.07 40.57 -2.54
C GLN A 262 -36.57 40.93 -3.94
N GLN A 263 -35.27 41.19 -4.12
CA GLN A 263 -34.70 41.54 -5.43
C GLN A 263 -34.47 40.31 -6.32
N LEU A 264 -34.13 39.17 -5.72
CA LEU A 264 -33.98 37.89 -6.43
C LEU A 264 -35.30 37.43 -7.06
N SER A 265 -36.44 37.65 -6.40
CA SER A 265 -37.76 37.27 -6.94
C SER A 265 -38.08 37.96 -8.28
N GLN A 266 -37.67 39.22 -8.46
CA GLN A 266 -37.91 39.96 -9.71
C GLN A 266 -36.99 39.47 -10.83
N VAL A 267 -35.75 39.12 -10.50
CA VAL A 267 -34.78 38.57 -11.45
C VAL A 267 -35.21 37.17 -11.91
N GLU A 268 -35.64 36.31 -10.99
CA GLU A 268 -36.19 34.98 -11.30
C GLU A 268 -37.44 35.08 -12.18
N ALA A 269 -38.37 35.99 -11.84
CA ALA A 269 -39.54 36.26 -12.66
C ALA A 269 -39.14 36.72 -14.08
N LEU A 270 -38.14 37.59 -14.21
CA LEU A 270 -37.65 38.04 -15.53
C LEU A 270 -37.09 36.88 -16.36
N PHE A 271 -36.31 35.99 -15.76
CA PHE A 271 -35.79 34.80 -16.44
C PHE A 271 -36.90 33.82 -16.84
N HIS A 272 -37.89 33.60 -15.98
CA HIS A 272 -39.05 32.77 -16.30
C HIS A 272 -39.79 33.29 -17.54
N ASN A 273 -40.05 34.60 -17.59
CA ASN A 273 -40.69 35.27 -18.73
C ASN A 273 -39.88 35.13 -20.04
N LEU A 274 -38.56 35.20 -19.96
CA LEU A 274 -37.68 34.97 -21.11
C LEU A 274 -37.76 33.53 -21.61
N MET A 275 -37.80 32.56 -20.70
CA MET A 275 -37.89 31.14 -21.01
C MET A 275 -39.24 30.75 -21.60
N GLU A 276 -40.35 31.23 -21.02
CA GLU A 276 -41.70 31.02 -21.56
C GLU A 276 -41.80 31.51 -23.00
N ARG A 277 -41.21 32.67 -23.31
CA ARG A 277 -41.21 33.25 -24.66
C ARG A 277 -40.29 32.48 -25.62
N LYS A 278 -39.24 31.83 -25.12
CA LYS A 278 -38.40 30.92 -25.91
C LYS A 278 -39.16 29.64 -26.29
N ILE A 279 -39.99 29.13 -25.38
CA ILE A 279 -40.81 27.91 -25.60
C ILE A 279 -42.04 28.21 -26.46
N ASN A 280 -42.81 29.26 -26.13
CA ASN A 280 -44.11 29.57 -26.74
C ASN A 280 -44.01 30.38 -28.06
N ASN A 281 -42.86 30.33 -28.73
CA ASN A 281 -42.50 31.12 -29.91
C ASN A 281 -42.44 32.65 -29.66
N LYS A 282 -41.70 33.33 -30.54
CA LYS A 282 -41.40 34.78 -30.48
C LYS A 282 -42.63 35.69 -30.62
N ASN A 283 -43.83 35.15 -30.77
CA ASN A 283 -45.08 35.90 -30.89
C ASN A 283 -45.77 36.15 -29.54
N PHE A 284 -45.29 35.54 -28.44
CA PHE A 284 -45.86 35.76 -27.11
C PHE A 284 -45.73 37.23 -26.65
N PRO A 285 -46.78 37.89 -26.14
CA PRO A 285 -46.68 39.30 -25.75
C PRO A 285 -45.61 39.53 -24.66
N TYR A 286 -44.87 40.62 -24.77
CA TYR A 286 -43.89 40.99 -23.73
C TYR A 286 -44.62 41.35 -22.45
N THR A 287 -44.24 40.73 -21.33
CA THR A 287 -44.80 41.06 -20.00
C THR A 287 -44.27 42.39 -19.49
N LYS A 288 -45.03 43.05 -18.61
CA LYS A 288 -44.71 44.39 -18.08
C LYS A 288 -43.28 44.48 -17.55
N LEU A 289 -42.88 43.50 -16.74
CA LEU A 289 -41.53 43.40 -16.17
C LEU A 289 -40.44 43.35 -17.25
N LEU A 290 -40.64 42.55 -18.30
CA LEU A 290 -39.69 42.42 -19.40
C LEU A 290 -39.61 43.70 -20.24
N ARG A 291 -40.74 44.41 -20.40
CA ARG A 291 -40.77 45.73 -21.08
C ARG A 291 -40.00 46.78 -20.28
N GLU A 292 -40.24 46.86 -18.98
CA GLU A 292 -39.57 47.79 -18.07
C GLU A 292 -38.06 47.55 -18.03
N PHE A 293 -37.62 46.30 -17.83
CA PHE A 293 -36.21 45.94 -17.91
C PHE A 293 -35.57 46.32 -19.24
N SER A 294 -36.24 45.99 -20.35
CA SER A 294 -35.73 46.28 -21.70
C SER A 294 -35.61 47.78 -21.94
N PHE A 295 -36.59 48.55 -21.46
CA PHE A 295 -36.62 49.99 -21.59
C PHE A 295 -35.54 50.66 -20.75
N VAL A 296 -35.40 50.26 -19.48
CA VAL A 296 -34.36 50.75 -18.57
C VAL A 296 -32.97 50.45 -19.11
N LEU A 297 -32.73 49.21 -19.54
CA LEU A 297 -31.43 48.81 -20.11
C LEU A 297 -31.09 49.59 -21.38
N HIS A 298 -32.07 49.79 -22.28
CA HIS A 298 -31.89 50.58 -23.49
C HIS A 298 -31.66 52.07 -23.20
N TYR A 299 -32.37 52.62 -22.22
CA TYR A 299 -32.22 54.01 -21.77
C TYR A 299 -30.82 54.27 -21.22
N PHE A 300 -30.30 53.39 -20.37
CA PHE A 300 -28.95 53.53 -19.81
C PHE A 300 -27.85 53.31 -20.85
N SER A 301 -27.99 52.31 -21.71
CA SER A 301 -27.00 52.04 -22.75
C SER A 301 -27.61 51.25 -23.91
N PRO A 302 -27.90 51.92 -25.05
CA PRO A 302 -28.36 51.24 -26.25
C PRO A 302 -27.39 50.16 -26.75
N ALA A 303 -26.08 50.35 -26.51
CA ALA A 303 -25.05 49.38 -26.85
C ALA A 303 -25.14 48.12 -25.97
N ALA A 304 -25.29 48.29 -24.65
CA ALA A 304 -25.48 47.17 -23.72
C ALA A 304 -26.77 46.42 -24.03
N TYR A 305 -27.87 47.13 -24.31
CA TYR A 305 -29.13 46.53 -24.74
C TYR A 305 -28.95 45.68 -26.00
N LYS A 306 -28.30 46.20 -27.04
CA LYS A 306 -28.00 45.45 -28.28
C LYS A 306 -27.13 44.21 -28.01
N HIS A 307 -26.21 44.27 -27.04
CA HIS A 307 -25.39 43.13 -26.66
C HIS A 307 -26.22 42.03 -25.97
N VAL A 308 -26.96 42.39 -24.91
CA VAL A 308 -27.81 41.45 -24.16
C VAL A 308 -28.89 40.84 -25.06
N ARG A 309 -29.51 41.64 -25.93
CA ARG A 309 -30.49 41.15 -26.90
C ARG A 309 -29.91 40.07 -27.83
N ARG A 310 -28.68 40.27 -28.32
CA ARG A 310 -28.00 39.30 -29.20
C ARG A 310 -27.70 38.00 -28.46
N ASN A 311 -27.23 38.09 -27.21
CA ASN A 311 -26.93 36.92 -26.38
C ASN A 311 -28.18 36.14 -25.96
N LEU A 312 -29.33 36.80 -25.87
CA LEU A 312 -30.62 36.18 -25.56
C LEU A 312 -31.43 35.83 -26.81
N ASP A 313 -30.81 35.43 -27.92
CA ASP A 313 -31.50 34.96 -29.15
C ASP A 313 -32.58 35.91 -29.72
N ASN A 314 -32.43 37.22 -29.49
CA ASN A 314 -33.44 38.24 -29.79
C ASN A 314 -34.79 38.06 -29.05
N LEU A 315 -34.78 37.49 -27.85
CA LEU A 315 -35.95 37.36 -27.00
C LEU A 315 -36.45 38.71 -26.44
N LEU A 316 -35.59 39.73 -26.42
CA LEU A 316 -35.96 41.09 -26.00
C LEU A 316 -36.68 41.90 -27.11
N PRO A 317 -37.49 42.93 -26.78
CA PRO A 317 -38.32 43.69 -27.73
C PRO A 317 -37.54 44.59 -28.68
N HIS A 318 -37.79 44.59 -30.00
CA HIS A 318 -37.01 45.45 -30.92
C HIS A 318 -37.05 46.94 -30.48
N PRO A 319 -35.96 47.72 -30.58
CA PRO A 319 -35.98 49.12 -30.13
C PRO A 319 -37.12 49.98 -30.72
N CYS A 320 -37.54 49.71 -31.96
CA CYS A 320 -38.72 50.37 -32.56
C CYS A 320 -40.04 50.11 -31.80
N GLN A 321 -40.13 49.03 -31.02
CA GLN A 321 -41.28 48.74 -30.16
C GLN A 321 -41.35 49.71 -28.98
N PHE A 322 -40.20 50.26 -28.54
CA PHE A 322 -40.20 51.26 -27.47
C PHE A 322 -40.95 52.51 -27.89
N VAL A 323 -40.76 52.97 -29.14
CA VAL A 323 -41.50 54.11 -29.70
C VAL A 323 -43.02 53.88 -29.60
N ARG A 324 -43.49 52.71 -30.03
CA ARG A 324 -44.92 52.34 -29.96
C ARG A 324 -45.45 52.27 -28.52
N TRP A 325 -44.62 51.84 -27.58
CA TRP A 325 -45.02 51.77 -26.17
C TRP A 325 -45.01 53.13 -25.51
N THR A 326 -44.09 54.01 -25.89
CA THR A 326 -44.04 55.39 -25.43
C THR A 326 -45.11 56.26 -26.08
N ASP A 327 -45.55 55.98 -27.31
CA ASP A 327 -46.63 56.70 -27.99
C ASP A 327 -47.98 56.55 -27.26
N PHE A 328 -48.17 55.45 -26.52
CA PHE A 328 -49.34 55.26 -25.64
C PHE A 328 -49.28 56.17 -24.40
N PHE A 329 -48.07 56.45 -23.90
CA PHE A 329 -47.84 57.52 -22.94
C PHE A 329 -47.76 58.84 -23.71
N LYS A 330 -48.91 59.41 -24.11
CA LYS A 330 -49.03 60.82 -24.52
C LYS A 330 -48.69 61.76 -23.36
N ALA A 331 -47.49 61.62 -22.80
CA ALA A 331 -46.90 62.56 -21.89
C ALA A 331 -46.42 63.73 -22.73
N SER A 332 -46.96 64.92 -22.44
CA SER A 332 -46.44 66.19 -22.95
C SER A 332 -44.90 66.16 -22.94
N PRO A 333 -44.22 66.49 -24.06
CA PRO A 333 -42.77 66.48 -24.12
C PRO A 333 -42.23 67.48 -23.11
N GLY A 334 -41.61 66.99 -22.03
CA GLY A 334 -40.86 67.86 -21.12
C GLY A 334 -40.75 67.47 -19.66
N THR A 335 -41.61 66.63 -19.06
CA THR A 335 -41.56 66.48 -17.58
C THR A 335 -41.72 65.05 -17.06
N LYS A 336 -42.79 64.33 -17.38
CA LYS A 336 -43.12 63.14 -16.57
C LYS A 336 -42.26 61.89 -16.76
N LEU A 337 -41.73 61.62 -17.95
CA LEU A 337 -40.98 60.37 -18.20
C LEU A 337 -39.55 60.43 -17.67
N GLN A 338 -38.91 61.61 -17.77
CA GLN A 338 -37.63 61.87 -17.14
C GLN A 338 -37.76 61.96 -15.62
N GLU A 339 -38.84 62.52 -15.07
CA GLU A 339 -39.09 62.54 -13.62
C GLU A 339 -39.44 61.17 -13.05
N LEU A 340 -40.26 60.35 -13.72
CA LEU A 340 -40.52 58.97 -13.29
C LEU A 340 -39.25 58.11 -13.33
N LEU A 341 -38.45 58.19 -14.39
CA LEU A 341 -37.15 57.51 -14.43
C LEU A 341 -36.17 58.07 -13.40
N ARG A 342 -36.11 59.38 -13.17
CA ARG A 342 -35.30 59.97 -12.10
C ARG A 342 -35.71 59.46 -10.73
N VAL A 343 -37.01 59.44 -10.43
CA VAL A 343 -37.54 58.99 -9.12
C VAL A 343 -37.27 57.51 -8.91
N SER A 344 -37.48 56.66 -9.92
CA SER A 344 -37.16 55.23 -9.83
C SER A 344 -35.66 54.95 -9.70
N ILE A 345 -34.80 55.74 -10.37
CA ILE A 345 -33.34 55.61 -10.24
C ILE A 345 -32.87 56.11 -8.87
N ILE A 346 -33.40 57.23 -8.38
CA ILE A 346 -33.04 57.78 -7.05
C ILE A 346 -33.45 56.82 -5.92
N GLN A 347 -34.60 56.12 -6.04
CA GLN A 347 -35.02 55.11 -5.05
C GLN A 347 -34.13 53.86 -5.04
N ILE A 348 -33.51 53.49 -6.17
CA ILE A 348 -32.58 52.36 -6.25
C ILE A 348 -31.20 52.71 -5.68
N TYR A 349 -30.75 53.96 -5.80
CA TYR A 349 -29.41 54.40 -5.37
C TYR A 349 -29.35 55.02 -3.95
N ASN A 350 -30.48 55.36 -3.34
CA ASN A 350 -30.52 55.95 -1.99
C ASN A 350 -30.92 54.97 -0.87
N HIS A 351 -30.84 53.65 -1.11
CA HIS A 351 -30.88 52.70 0.02
C HIS A 351 -29.48 52.64 0.64
N PRO A 352 -29.26 53.17 1.87
CA PRO A 352 -27.98 52.99 2.54
C PRO A 352 -27.79 51.50 2.83
N ALA A 353 -26.57 51.03 2.57
CA ALA A 353 -26.12 49.66 2.79
C ALA A 353 -26.20 49.23 4.26
#